data_AF-A0A814UH96-F1
#
_entry.id   AF-A0A814UH96-F1
#
_cell.length_a   1.000
_cell.length_b   1.000
_cell.length_c   1.000
_cell.angle_alpha   90.00
_cell.angle_beta   90.00
_cell.angle_gamma   90.00
#
_symmetry.space_group_name_H-M   'P 1'
#
loop_
_entity.id
_entity.type
_entity.pdbx_description
1 polymer ?
#
loop_
_entity_poly.entity_id
_entity_poly.type
_entity_poly.pdbx_seq_one_letter_code
_entity_poly.pdbx_strand_id
1 'polypeptide(L)'
;MTRHSKNSTANAVYTYHEKHKDSTTGGYGTTQMRLSKDAIKEFDCCNLTLQPCRDPVITKDGYLFDKQAILEYIIHQKKLNARKMREYQKQLDRKQQEIDEQNANDRQKKINKFLEKEATYSVNQSVKTLLSSKNPEQSMSSILATPISAASGNDSRTTSTRISTNDADDDDNVPETP
;
A
#
# COMPACT_ATOMS: atom_id res chain seq x y z
N MET A 1 -31.02 24.33 -45.98
CA MET A 1 -30.79 23.09 -45.21
C MET A 1 -30.43 21.97 -46.18
N THR A 2 -29.13 21.76 -46.39
CA THR A 2 -28.61 20.68 -47.22
C THR A 2 -28.99 19.35 -46.58
N ARG A 3 -29.65 18.51 -47.39
CA ARG A 3 -30.22 17.24 -47.00
C ARG A 3 -29.09 16.23 -46.74
N HIS A 4 -28.63 16.15 -45.49
CA HIS A 4 -27.55 15.27 -45.06
C HIS A 4 -28.01 13.81 -44.82
N SER A 5 -29.15 13.40 -45.35
CA SER A 5 -29.85 12.20 -44.87
C SER A 5 -29.61 10.91 -45.69
N LYS A 6 -28.67 10.88 -46.64
CA LYS A 6 -28.53 9.71 -47.56
C LYS A 6 -27.12 9.37 -48.05
N ASN A 7 -26.05 9.82 -47.38
CA ASN A 7 -24.69 9.41 -47.74
C ASN A 7 -24.23 8.22 -46.86
N SER A 8 -23.98 7.06 -47.48
CA SER A 8 -23.44 5.85 -46.82
C SER A 8 -22.02 6.02 -46.25
N THR A 9 -21.37 7.16 -46.44
CA THR A 9 -20.01 7.45 -45.97
C THR A 9 -19.96 8.09 -44.57
N ALA A 10 -21.12 8.46 -44.00
CA ALA A 10 -21.23 9.02 -42.65
C ALA A 10 -22.00 8.10 -41.67
N ASN A 11 -22.54 6.97 -42.16
CA ASN A 11 -23.24 6.01 -41.33
C ASN A 11 -22.25 5.01 -40.70
N ALA A 12 -22.47 4.68 -39.43
CA ALA A 12 -21.72 3.60 -38.78
C ALA A 12 -21.90 2.30 -39.57
N VAL A 13 -20.80 1.55 -39.75
CA VAL A 13 -20.77 0.24 -40.44
C VAL A 13 -21.87 -0.69 -39.91
N TYR A 14 -22.12 -0.62 -38.60
CA TYR A 14 -23.21 -1.32 -37.94
C TYR A 14 -24.46 -0.45 -37.81
N THR A 15 -25.56 -0.96 -38.31
CA THR A 15 -26.91 -0.47 -38.06
C THR A 15 -27.30 -0.66 -36.59
N TYR A 16 -28.29 0.10 -36.14
CA TYR A 16 -28.84 -0.05 -34.79
C TYR A 16 -29.30 -1.50 -34.50
N HIS A 17 -29.93 -2.16 -35.47
CA HIS A 17 -30.43 -3.53 -35.30
C HIS A 17 -29.32 -4.57 -35.20
N GLU A 18 -28.22 -4.39 -35.95
CA GLU A 18 -27.06 -5.29 -35.84
C GLU A 18 -26.40 -5.13 -34.47
N LYS A 19 -26.18 -3.88 -34.00
CA LYS A 19 -25.64 -3.62 -32.66
C LYS A 19 -26.52 -4.24 -31.56
N HIS A 20 -27.84 -4.15 -31.70
CA HIS A 20 -28.77 -4.72 -30.73
C HIS A 20 -28.73 -6.26 -30.74
N LYS A 21 -28.66 -6.88 -31.92
CA LYS A 21 -28.51 -8.35 -32.06
C LYS A 21 -27.18 -8.84 -31.48
N ASP A 22 -26.09 -8.16 -31.77
CA ASP A 22 -24.76 -8.51 -31.27
C ASP A 22 -24.68 -8.32 -29.75
N SER A 23 -25.28 -7.26 -29.20
CA SER A 23 -25.37 -7.04 -27.75
C SER A 23 -26.22 -8.13 -27.06
N THR A 24 -27.33 -8.54 -27.69
CA THR A 24 -28.19 -9.60 -27.14
C THR A 24 -27.51 -10.95 -27.18
N THR A 25 -26.82 -11.29 -28.28
CA THR A 25 -26.15 -12.59 -28.47
C THR A 25 -24.85 -12.68 -27.67
N GLY A 26 -24.08 -11.59 -27.63
CA GLY A 26 -22.81 -11.49 -26.91
C GLY A 26 -22.97 -11.25 -25.42
N GLY A 27 -24.18 -10.92 -24.94
CA GLY A 27 -24.45 -10.66 -23.52
C GLY A 27 -23.64 -9.51 -22.93
N TYR A 28 -23.06 -8.64 -23.77
CA TYR A 28 -22.18 -7.55 -23.38
C TYR A 28 -22.83 -6.20 -23.68
N GLY A 29 -22.67 -5.24 -22.77
CA GLY A 29 -23.26 -3.92 -22.85
C GLY A 29 -24.52 -3.74 -22.01
N THR A 30 -25.12 -2.56 -22.06
CA THR A 30 -26.33 -2.22 -21.30
C THR A 30 -27.58 -2.41 -22.16
N THR A 31 -28.32 -3.47 -21.91
CA THR A 31 -29.62 -3.73 -22.55
C THR A 31 -30.76 -3.40 -21.59
N GLN A 32 -31.75 -2.62 -22.05
CA GLN A 32 -33.00 -2.45 -21.30
C GLN A 32 -34.00 -3.51 -21.74
N MET A 33 -34.40 -4.37 -20.81
CA MET A 33 -35.38 -5.44 -21.03
C MET A 33 -36.33 -5.52 -19.84
N ARG A 34 -37.59 -5.87 -20.11
CA ARG A 34 -38.55 -6.23 -19.04
C ARG A 34 -38.22 -7.62 -18.51
N LEU A 35 -37.85 -7.70 -17.24
CA LEU A 35 -37.57 -8.95 -16.56
C LEU A 35 -38.88 -9.70 -16.22
N SER A 36 -38.84 -11.03 -16.31
CA SER A 36 -39.93 -11.91 -15.86
C SER A 36 -39.89 -12.08 -14.33
N LYS A 37 -40.93 -12.71 -13.76
CA LYS A 37 -41.00 -13.04 -12.33
C LYS A 37 -39.78 -13.82 -11.86
N ASP A 38 -39.27 -14.71 -12.71
CA ASP A 38 -38.16 -15.63 -12.40
C ASP A 38 -36.82 -14.92 -12.19
N ALA A 39 -36.71 -13.66 -12.63
CA ALA A 39 -35.55 -12.82 -12.37
C ALA A 39 -35.53 -12.25 -10.94
N ILE A 40 -36.66 -12.31 -10.23
CA ILE A 40 -36.81 -11.79 -8.88
C ILE A 40 -36.72 -12.97 -7.91
N LYS A 41 -35.85 -12.85 -6.90
CA LYS A 41 -35.74 -13.83 -5.83
C LYS A 41 -37.05 -13.94 -5.04
N GLU A 42 -37.47 -15.16 -4.73
CA GLU A 42 -38.61 -15.41 -3.85
C GLU A 42 -38.32 -14.96 -2.41
N PHE A 43 -39.39 -14.67 -1.65
CA PHE A 43 -39.27 -14.04 -0.34
C PHE A 43 -38.70 -14.98 0.74
N ASP A 44 -38.95 -16.28 0.58
CA ASP A 44 -38.56 -17.38 1.46
C ASP A 44 -37.21 -18.02 1.10
N CYS A 45 -36.55 -17.53 0.05
CA CYS A 45 -35.21 -17.99 -0.34
C CYS A 45 -34.09 -17.31 0.43
N CYS A 46 -33.04 -18.06 0.73
CA CYS A 46 -31.81 -17.57 1.35
C CYS A 46 -31.06 -16.62 0.40
N ASN A 47 -30.56 -15.49 0.92
CA ASN A 47 -29.79 -14.52 0.13
C ASN A 47 -28.38 -14.99 -0.27
N LEU A 48 -27.91 -16.13 0.26
CA LEU A 48 -26.62 -16.73 -0.12
C LEU A 48 -26.81 -17.86 -1.14
N THR A 49 -27.71 -18.80 -0.88
CA THR A 49 -27.87 -20.01 -1.71
C THR A 49 -28.94 -19.86 -2.78
N LEU A 50 -29.81 -18.85 -2.68
CA LEU A 50 -30.99 -18.65 -3.53
C LEU A 50 -31.95 -19.86 -3.54
N GLN A 51 -31.83 -20.74 -2.55
CA GLN A 51 -32.73 -21.86 -2.32
C GLN A 51 -33.72 -21.52 -1.19
N PRO A 52 -34.92 -22.13 -1.17
CA PRO A 52 -35.86 -21.99 -0.06
C PRO A 52 -35.21 -22.36 1.28
N CYS A 53 -35.37 -21.51 2.29
CA CYS A 53 -34.77 -21.70 3.61
C CYS A 53 -35.38 -22.89 4.35
N ARG A 54 -34.54 -23.71 5.00
CA ARG A 54 -34.99 -24.76 5.94
C ARG A 54 -35.17 -24.22 7.35
N ASP A 55 -34.15 -23.57 7.89
CA ASP A 55 -34.18 -22.92 9.22
C ASP A 55 -33.89 -21.42 9.04
N PRO A 56 -34.93 -20.60 8.80
CA PRO A 56 -34.76 -19.20 8.46
C PRO A 56 -34.25 -18.38 9.65
N VAL A 57 -33.16 -17.65 9.43
CA VAL A 57 -32.64 -16.66 10.37
C VAL A 57 -32.58 -15.29 9.70
N ILE A 58 -32.86 -14.24 10.48
CA ILE A 58 -32.98 -12.87 9.99
C ILE A 58 -31.93 -12.00 10.67
N THR A 59 -31.25 -11.16 9.89
CA THR A 59 -30.36 -10.12 10.42
C THR A 59 -31.14 -8.90 10.87
N LYS A 60 -30.53 -8.02 11.66
CA LYS A 60 -31.17 -6.78 12.14
C LYS A 60 -31.67 -5.89 11.00
N ASP A 61 -31.03 -5.95 9.84
CA ASP A 61 -31.39 -5.19 8.65
C ASP A 61 -32.53 -5.84 7.82
N GLY A 62 -33.02 -7.01 8.24
CA GLY A 62 -34.14 -7.68 7.59
C GLY A 62 -33.78 -8.64 6.46
N TYR A 63 -32.51 -9.05 6.33
CA TYR A 63 -32.10 -10.05 5.33
C TYR A 63 -32.35 -11.47 5.82
N LEU A 64 -32.92 -12.31 4.95
CA LEU A 64 -33.23 -13.71 5.22
C LEU A 64 -32.10 -14.64 4.77
N PHE A 65 -31.70 -15.54 5.66
CA PHE A 65 -30.70 -16.57 5.38
C PHE A 65 -31.12 -17.92 5.94
N ASP A 66 -30.54 -18.98 5.38
CA ASP A 66 -30.55 -20.28 6.04
C ASP A 66 -29.44 -20.34 7.09
N LYS A 67 -29.75 -20.87 8.27
CA LYS A 67 -28.85 -20.86 9.44
C LYS A 67 -27.50 -21.52 9.16
N GLN A 68 -27.50 -22.63 8.44
CA GLN A 68 -26.25 -23.32 8.09
C GLN A 68 -25.39 -22.45 7.16
N ALA A 69 -25.99 -21.94 6.08
CA ALA A 69 -25.28 -21.17 5.05
C ALA A 69 -24.64 -19.89 5.61
N ILE A 70 -25.35 -19.16 6.47
CA ILE A 70 -24.82 -17.91 7.04
C ILE A 70 -23.67 -18.17 8.03
N LEU A 71 -23.74 -19.25 8.82
CA LEU A 71 -22.69 -19.60 9.77
C LEU A 71 -21.41 -20.07 9.05
N GLU A 72 -21.55 -20.93 8.03
CA GLU A 72 -20.45 -21.34 7.18
C GLU A 72 -19.78 -20.14 6.52
N TYR A 73 -20.58 -19.23 5.97
CA TYR A 73 -20.10 -17.98 5.37
C TYR A 73 -19.30 -17.13 6.37
N ILE A 74 -19.81 -16.93 7.59
CA ILE A 74 -19.14 -16.12 8.63
C ILE A 74 -17.78 -16.74 9.00
N ILE A 75 -17.73 -18.05 9.21
CA ILE A 75 -16.48 -18.75 9.57
C ILE A 75 -15.47 -18.62 8.43
N HIS A 76 -15.89 -18.88 7.19
CA HIS A 76 -15.05 -18.77 6.01
C HIS A 76 -14.51 -17.34 5.83
N GLN A 77 -15.37 -16.33 5.96
CA GLN A 77 -14.97 -14.93 5.81
C GLN A 77 -13.99 -14.48 6.91
N LYS A 78 -14.18 -14.93 8.15
CA LYS A 78 -13.22 -14.67 9.24
C LYS A 78 -11.84 -15.27 8.93
N LYS A 79 -11.78 -16.51 8.44
CA LYS A 79 -10.52 -17.16 8.03
C LYS A 79 -9.83 -16.41 6.90
N LEU A 80 -10.59 -16.02 5.86
CA LEU A 80 -10.05 -15.25 4.74
C LEU A 80 -9.51 -13.88 5.18
N ASN A 81 -10.25 -13.17 6.04
CA ASN A 81 -9.80 -11.88 6.57
C ASN A 81 -8.53 -12.04 7.40
N ALA A 82 -8.46 -13.05 8.28
CA ALA A 82 -7.25 -13.32 9.06
C ALA A 82 -6.03 -13.58 8.16
N ARG A 83 -6.21 -14.37 7.08
CA ARG A 83 -5.15 -14.60 6.09
C ARG A 83 -4.71 -13.30 5.39
N LYS A 84 -5.67 -12.51 4.89
CA LYS A 84 -5.39 -11.23 4.22
C LYS A 84 -4.68 -10.24 5.15
N MET A 85 -5.07 -10.18 6.43
CA MET A 85 -4.42 -9.32 7.41
C MET A 85 -2.97 -9.74 7.68
N ARG A 86 -2.69 -11.04 7.77
CA ARG A 86 -1.31 -11.55 7.90
C ARG A 86 -0.46 -11.22 6.67
N GLU A 87 -1.01 -11.41 5.48
CA GLU A 87 -0.32 -11.07 4.22
C GLU A 87 -0.04 -9.57 4.13
N TYR A 88 -1.01 -8.73 4.51
CA TYR A 88 -0.85 -7.28 4.58
C TYR A 88 0.22 -6.86 5.59
N GLN A 89 0.23 -7.43 6.79
CA GLN A 89 1.25 -7.13 7.79
C GLN A 89 2.65 -7.48 7.29
N LYS A 90 2.83 -8.66 6.67
CA LYS A 90 4.11 -9.06 6.07
C LYS A 90 4.57 -8.09 4.98
N GLN A 91 3.64 -7.53 4.19
CA GLN A 91 3.97 -6.52 3.18
C GLN A 91 4.43 -5.21 3.81
N LEU A 92 3.78 -4.77 4.90
CA LEU A 92 4.21 -3.59 5.64
C LEU A 92 5.59 -3.77 6.26
N ASP A 93 5.84 -4.91 6.90
CA ASP A 93 7.13 -5.20 7.53
C ASP A 93 8.26 -5.22 6.49
N ARG A 94 8.04 -5.86 5.33
CA ARG A 94 9.01 -5.87 4.23
C ARG A 94 9.29 -4.47 3.71
N LYS A 95 8.23 -3.67 3.49
CA LYS A 95 8.38 -2.29 3.01
C LYS A 95 9.14 -1.42 4.02
N GLN A 96 8.92 -1.64 5.31
CA GLN A 96 9.64 -0.93 6.36
C GLN A 96 11.13 -1.33 6.36
N GLN A 97 11.44 -2.62 6.25
CA GLN A 97 12.82 -3.10 6.13
C GLN A 97 13.52 -2.52 4.90
N GLU A 98 12.87 -2.50 3.73
CA GLU A 98 13.42 -1.89 2.52
C GLU A 98 13.73 -0.39 2.70
N ILE A 99 12.85 0.35 3.39
CA ILE A 99 13.07 1.76 3.70
C ILE A 99 14.27 1.93 4.65
N ASP A 100 14.35 1.11 5.69
CA ASP A 100 15.42 1.18 6.69
C ASP A 100 16.78 0.80 6.08
N GLU A 101 16.82 -0.21 5.22
CA GLU A 101 17.98 -0.61 4.44
C GLU A 101 18.43 0.49 3.48
N GLN A 102 17.48 1.12 2.77
CA GLN A 102 17.78 2.24 1.87
C GLN A 102 18.35 3.43 2.63
N ASN A 103 17.76 3.77 3.78
CA ASN A 103 18.24 4.85 4.66
C ASN A 103 19.64 4.57 5.21
N ALA A 104 19.91 3.32 5.62
CA ALA A 104 21.22 2.90 6.09
C ALA A 104 22.28 2.98 4.98
N ASN A 105 21.94 2.48 3.78
CA ASN A 105 22.81 2.53 2.61
C ASN A 105 23.13 3.98 2.20
N ASP A 106 22.12 4.86 2.19
CA ASP A 106 22.31 6.28 1.88
C ASP A 106 23.17 6.99 2.94
N ARG A 107 23.03 6.63 4.22
CA ARG A 107 23.91 7.13 5.28
C ARG A 107 25.35 6.65 5.08
N GLN A 108 25.55 5.39 4.74
CA GLN A 108 26.88 4.83 4.53
C GLN A 108 27.57 5.41 3.28
N LYS A 109 26.82 5.61 2.19
CA LYS A 109 27.30 6.35 1.00
C LYS A 109 27.72 7.77 1.35
N LYS A 110 26.98 8.48 2.21
CA LYS A 110 27.36 9.83 2.66
C LYS A 110 28.67 9.81 3.47
N ILE A 111 28.84 8.84 4.37
CA ILE A 111 30.08 8.67 5.15
C ILE A 111 31.26 8.36 4.23
N ASN A 112 31.12 7.40 3.31
CA ASN A 112 32.19 7.03 2.37
C ASN A 112 32.60 8.23 1.49
N LYS A 113 31.62 8.96 0.95
CA LYS A 113 31.88 10.20 0.19
C LYS A 113 32.60 11.27 1.01
N PHE A 114 32.34 11.36 2.31
CA PHE A 114 33.05 12.28 3.20
C PHE A 114 34.51 11.84 3.40
N LEU A 115 34.74 10.56 3.71
CA LEU A 115 36.07 10.00 3.88
C LEU A 115 36.94 10.13 2.62
N GLU A 116 36.37 9.89 1.43
CA GLU A 116 37.05 10.07 0.15
C GLU A 116 37.50 11.53 -0.08
N LYS A 117 36.65 12.49 0.29
CA LYS A 117 36.96 13.92 0.19
C LYS A 117 38.08 14.32 1.14
N GLU A 118 38.03 13.87 2.40
CA GLU A 118 39.08 14.15 3.39
C GLU A 118 40.43 13.50 2.99
N ALA A 119 40.41 12.26 2.49
CA ALA A 119 41.60 11.60 1.99
C ALA A 119 42.24 12.37 0.82
N THR A 120 41.42 12.88 -0.10
CA THR A 120 41.88 13.71 -1.22
C THR A 120 42.41 15.07 -0.74
N TYR A 121 41.77 15.68 0.26
CA TYR A 121 42.21 16.95 0.84
C TYR A 121 43.54 16.82 1.60
N SER A 122 43.73 15.75 2.38
CA SER A 122 44.97 15.46 3.13
C SER A 122 46.19 15.28 2.20
N VAL A 123 46.02 14.58 1.08
CA VAL A 123 47.09 14.43 0.06
C VAL A 123 47.42 15.79 -0.55
N ASN A 124 46.41 16.62 -0.87
CA ASN A 124 46.60 17.97 -1.43
C ASN A 124 47.21 18.97 -0.43
N GLN A 125 46.97 18.81 0.87
CA GLN A 125 47.58 19.65 1.90
C GLN A 125 49.07 19.33 2.08
N SER A 126 49.45 18.05 2.06
CA SER A 126 50.87 17.67 2.13
C SER A 126 51.69 18.25 0.98
N VAL A 127 51.19 18.19 -0.26
CA VAL A 127 51.86 18.83 -1.41
C VAL A 127 51.86 20.36 -1.32
N LYS A 128 50.82 21.00 -0.80
CA LYS A 128 50.78 22.46 -0.61
C LYS A 128 51.75 22.95 0.47
N THR A 129 51.93 22.20 1.56
CA THR A 129 52.96 22.49 2.58
C THR A 129 54.39 22.23 2.08
N LEU A 130 54.59 21.24 1.21
CA LEU A 130 55.89 20.95 0.57
C LEU A 130 56.29 22.00 -0.47
N LEU A 131 55.32 22.66 -1.11
CA LEU A 131 55.55 23.73 -2.09
C LEU A 131 55.76 25.11 -1.44
N SER A 132 55.35 25.30 -0.19
CA SER A 132 55.44 26.58 0.54
C SER A 132 56.74 26.76 1.34
N SER A 133 57.65 25.78 1.38
CA SER A 133 58.84 25.79 2.24
C SER A 133 60.13 26.33 1.58
N LYS A 134 60.03 27.32 0.66
CA LYS A 134 61.19 28.06 0.13
C LYS A 134 61.16 29.54 0.51
N ASN A 135 61.40 29.84 1.80
CA ASN A 135 62.39 30.80 2.29
C ASN A 135 62.28 30.98 3.82
N PRO A 136 63.40 31.18 4.54
CA PRO A 136 63.43 31.34 5.99
C PRO A 136 63.24 32.82 6.39
N GLU A 137 62.75 33.06 7.61
CA GLU A 137 63.15 34.12 8.55
C GLU A 137 62.01 34.40 9.57
N GLN A 138 62.33 34.13 10.84
CA GLN A 138 61.95 34.85 12.07
C GLN A 138 60.52 35.41 12.26
N SER A 139 59.85 35.00 13.35
CA SER A 139 59.59 35.88 14.51
C SER A 139 58.73 35.19 15.59
N MET A 140 58.99 35.57 16.83
CA MET A 140 58.40 35.05 18.07
C MET A 140 56.99 35.59 18.37
N SER A 141 56.37 34.94 19.37
CA SER A 141 55.30 35.45 20.28
C SER A 141 53.88 35.42 19.67
N SER A 142 52.79 35.19 20.39
CA SER A 142 52.47 35.34 21.81
C SER A 142 51.13 34.63 22.16
N ILE A 143 51.15 33.94 23.31
CA ILE A 143 50.16 33.81 24.40
C ILE A 143 48.64 34.13 24.19
N LEU A 144 47.82 33.29 24.86
CA LEU A 144 46.55 33.53 25.62
C LEU A 144 45.32 32.81 25.03
N ALA A 145 44.87 31.68 25.62
CA ALA A 145 43.99 31.54 26.79
C ALA A 145 42.50 31.89 26.52
N THR A 146 41.65 30.85 26.53
CA THR A 146 40.23 30.64 27.00
C THR A 146 39.37 31.86 27.42
N PRO A 147 37.99 31.90 27.42
CA PRO A 147 37.08 30.81 27.87
C PRO A 147 35.59 30.76 27.35
N ILE A 148 34.91 29.66 27.68
CA ILE A 148 33.52 29.44 28.20
C ILE A 148 32.34 30.34 27.74
N SER A 149 31.23 29.70 27.27
CA SER A 149 29.81 29.87 27.69
C SER A 149 28.84 29.44 26.56
N ALA A 150 27.96 28.44 26.70
CA ALA A 150 26.72 28.33 27.49
C ALA A 150 25.44 28.59 26.64
N ALA A 151 24.32 28.01 27.12
CA ALA A 151 22.93 28.01 26.62
C ALA A 151 22.61 26.90 25.60
N SER A 152 21.98 25.78 25.99
CA SER A 152 20.62 25.61 26.56
C SER A 152 19.52 25.98 25.57
N GLY A 153 18.61 25.05 25.29
CA GLY A 153 17.45 25.32 24.44
C GLY A 153 16.84 24.05 23.87
N ASN A 154 16.12 23.35 24.73
CA ASN A 154 15.37 22.14 24.45
C ASN A 154 14.34 22.39 23.34
N ASP A 155 14.08 21.39 22.50
CA ASP A 155 12.71 21.26 21.98
C ASP A 155 12.20 19.83 22.07
N SER A 156 11.10 19.77 22.80
CA SER A 156 10.34 18.61 23.17
C SER A 156 9.38 18.19 22.06
N ARG A 157 9.08 16.88 22.08
CA ARG A 157 7.72 16.30 22.00
C ARG A 157 7.50 15.38 20.80
N THR A 158 7.94 14.16 21.03
CA THR A 158 7.25 12.93 20.66
C THR A 158 5.81 12.91 21.17
N THR A 159 4.86 12.62 20.28
CA THR A 159 3.67 11.83 20.62
C THR A 159 3.38 10.89 19.45
N SER A 160 3.85 9.65 19.55
CA SER A 160 3.23 8.53 18.84
C SER A 160 3.20 7.36 19.80
N THR A 161 1.99 7.08 20.24
CA THR A 161 1.61 6.16 21.29
C THR A 161 2.03 4.74 20.93
N ARG A 162 2.93 4.15 21.73
CA ARG A 162 3.11 2.69 21.82
C ARG A 162 1.81 2.11 22.39
N ILE A 163 1.09 1.34 21.59
CA ILE A 163 0.12 0.39 22.13
C ILE A 163 0.92 -0.86 22.48
N SER A 164 1.03 -1.09 23.78
CA SER A 164 1.57 -2.27 24.42
C SER A 164 0.77 -3.50 24.02
N THR A 165 1.52 -4.53 23.65
CA THR A 165 1.11 -5.93 23.57
C THR A 165 0.59 -6.43 24.90
N ASN A 166 -0.63 -6.95 24.91
CA ASN A 166 -1.19 -8.09 25.66
C ASN A 166 -2.38 -8.49 24.77
N ASP A 167 -2.46 -9.67 24.17
CA ASP A 167 -2.54 -10.94 24.85
C ASP A 167 -1.81 -12.05 24.08
N ALA A 168 -1.10 -12.86 24.85
CA ALA A 168 -0.79 -14.23 24.48
C ALA A 168 -2.09 -15.03 24.54
N ASP A 169 -2.53 -15.54 23.40
CA ASP A 169 -3.29 -16.77 23.35
C ASP A 169 -2.53 -17.70 22.40
N ASP A 170 -1.81 -18.62 23.05
CA ASP A 170 -1.32 -19.86 22.49
C ASP A 170 -2.47 -20.71 21.91
N ASP A 171 -2.09 -21.66 21.06
CA ASP A 171 -2.88 -22.79 20.57
C ASP A 171 -3.84 -22.56 19.38
N ASP A 172 -3.29 -22.79 18.17
CA ASP A 172 -3.86 -23.76 17.21
C ASP A 172 -2.87 -23.96 16.04
N ASN A 173 -1.71 -24.55 16.36
CA ASN A 173 -0.85 -25.16 15.35
C ASN A 173 -1.30 -26.62 15.16
N VAL A 174 -2.31 -26.84 14.33
CA VAL A 174 -2.60 -28.18 13.81
C VAL A 174 -1.72 -28.38 12.58
N PRO A 175 -0.73 -29.30 12.61
CA PRO A 175 0.04 -29.61 11.42
C PRO A 175 -0.87 -30.32 10.41
N GLU A 176 -0.98 -29.74 9.21
CA GLU A 176 -1.48 -30.45 8.04
C GLU A 176 -0.52 -31.62 7.76
N THR A 177 -0.94 -32.84 8.10
CA THR A 177 -0.31 -34.07 7.62
C THR A 177 -0.71 -34.33 6.16
N PRO A 178 0.19 -34.95 5.37
CA PRO A 178 0.09 -35.05 3.91
C PRO A 178 -1.08 -35.89 3.40
#